data_AF-A0A7S2AWA6-F1
#
_entry.id   AF-A0A7S2AWA6-F1
#
_cell.length_a   1.000
_cell.length_b   1.000
_cell.length_c   1.000
_cell.angle_alpha   90.00
_cell.angle_beta   90.00
_cell.angle_gamma   90.00
#
_symmetry.space_group_name_H-M   'P 1'
#
loop_
_entity.id
_entity.type
_entity.pdbx_description
1 polymer ?
#
loop_
_entity_poly.entity_id
_entity_poly.type
_entity_poly.pdbx_seq_one_letter_code
_entity_poly.pdbx_strand_id
1 'polypeptide(L)'
;PTATVSAVFSADGELVACVADADAAAAAVTPAWIERFAPSLRIAGAVICDCNITPLALQAIATTAPRGRLWLEPTSMAKCRRATAILPHVTVVSPNEDELHALA
;
A
#
# COMPACT_ATOMS: atom_id res chain seq x y z
N PRO A 1 -9.46 -0.34 -16.14
CA PRO A 1 -10.69 0.21 -15.52
C PRO A 1 -10.30 0.96 -14.24
N THR A 2 -11.09 1.95 -13.82
CA THR A 2 -10.89 2.58 -12.52
C THR A 2 -11.27 1.60 -11.42
N ALA A 3 -10.44 1.49 -10.37
CA ALA A 3 -10.73 0.63 -9.23
C ALA A 3 -12.06 1.02 -8.57
N THR A 4 -12.87 0.02 -8.22
CA THR A 4 -14.18 0.23 -7.59
C THR A 4 -14.31 -0.65 -6.37
N VAL A 5 -14.87 -0.10 -5.29
CA VAL A 5 -15.21 -0.85 -4.08
C VAL A 5 -16.69 -0.65 -3.80
N SER A 6 -17.41 -1.76 -3.63
CA SER A 6 -18.80 -1.78 -3.20
C SER A 6 -18.87 -2.31 -1.78
N ALA A 7 -19.32 -1.47 -0.86
CA ALA A 7 -19.43 -1.77 0.56
C ALA A 7 -20.89 -1.69 1.01
N VAL A 8 -21.33 -2.69 1.76
CA VAL A 8 -22.65 -2.76 2.38
C VAL A 8 -22.47 -2.63 3.88
N PHE A 9 -23.23 -1.70 4.47
CA PHE A 9 -23.18 -1.40 5.89
C PHE A 9 -24.48 -1.83 6.57
N SER A 10 -24.39 -2.27 7.82
CA SER A 10 -25.54 -2.49 8.68
C SER A 10 -26.10 -1.17 9.22
N ALA A 11 -27.23 -1.23 9.93
CA ALA A 11 -27.94 -0.06 10.46
C ALA A 11 -27.15 0.73 11.51
N ASP A 12 -26.19 0.09 12.17
CA ASP A 12 -25.24 0.68 13.13
C ASP A 12 -23.98 1.26 12.46
N GLY A 13 -23.82 1.08 11.15
CA GLY A 13 -22.69 1.61 10.37
C GLY A 13 -21.51 0.65 10.22
N GLU A 14 -21.63 -0.59 10.70
CA GLU A 14 -20.58 -1.61 10.55
C GLU A 14 -20.54 -2.19 9.13
N LEU A 15 -19.35 -2.51 8.64
CA LEU A 15 -19.15 -3.11 7.32
C LEU A 15 -19.53 -4.60 7.35
N VAL A 16 -20.61 -4.99 6.66
CA VAL A 16 -21.11 -6.38 6.67
C VAL A 16 -20.76 -7.17 5.40
N ALA A 17 -20.54 -6.48 4.28
CA ALA A 17 -20.06 -7.10 3.04
C ALA A 17 -19.28 -6.10 2.20
N CYS A 18 -18.23 -6.56 1.52
CA CYS A 18 -17.42 -5.72 0.65
C CYS A 18 -16.90 -6.51 -0.55
N VAL A 19 -17.02 -5.92 -1.74
CA VAL A 19 -16.38 -6.41 -2.97
C VAL A 19 -15.45 -5.32 -3.47
N ALA A 20 -14.17 -5.63 -3.57
CA ALA A 20 -13.15 -4.72 -4.08
C ALA A 20 -12.62 -5.21 -5.43
N ASP A 21 -12.94 -4.49 -6.50
CA ASP A 21 -12.36 -4.68 -7.83
C ASP A 21 -11.28 -3.61 -8.06
N ALA A 22 -10.07 -3.91 -7.57
CA ALA A 22 -8.94 -2.98 -7.61
C ALA A 22 -7.67 -3.59 -8.22
N ASP A 23 -7.65 -4.90 -8.50
CA ASP A 23 -6.44 -5.63 -8.86
C ASP A 23 -5.84 -5.15 -10.19
N ALA A 24 -6.69 -4.85 -11.18
CA ALA A 24 -6.21 -4.33 -12.47
C ALA A 24 -5.54 -2.94 -12.33
N ALA A 25 -6.09 -2.07 -11.48
CA ALA A 25 -5.50 -0.76 -11.21
C ALA A 25 -4.20 -0.89 -10.40
N ALA A 26 -4.18 -1.78 -9.41
CA ALA A 26 -2.99 -2.10 -8.63
C ALA A 26 -1.84 -2.65 -9.50
N ALA A 27 -2.15 -3.55 -10.44
CA ALA A 27 -1.18 -4.13 -11.37
C ALA A 27 -0.63 -3.12 -12.38
N ALA A 28 -1.39 -2.05 -12.69
CA ALA A 28 -0.94 -0.99 -13.59
C ALA A 28 0.15 -0.11 -12.96
N VAL A 29 0.25 -0.06 -11.63
CA VAL A 29 1.36 0.59 -10.90
C VAL A 29 2.57 -0.34 -10.93
N THR A 30 3.34 -0.25 -12.01
CA THR A 30 4.54 -1.08 -12.23
C THR A 30 5.80 -0.37 -11.75
N PRO A 31 6.90 -1.10 -11.50
CA PRO A 31 8.21 -0.50 -11.24
C PRO A 31 8.64 0.52 -12.32
N ALA A 32 8.39 0.21 -13.59
CA ALA A 32 8.69 1.11 -14.70
C ALA A 32 7.87 2.39 -14.66
N TRP A 33 6.61 2.32 -14.22
CA TRP A 33 5.78 3.50 -14.01
C TRP A 33 6.31 4.35 -12.85
N ILE A 34 6.71 3.72 -11.74
CA ILE A 34 7.31 4.39 -10.56
C ILE A 34 8.62 5.10 -10.93
N GLU A 35 9.50 4.47 -11.71
CA GLU A 35 10.80 5.03 -12.10
C GLU A 35 10.67 6.39 -12.82
N ARG A 36 9.58 6.59 -13.57
CA ARG A 36 9.29 7.88 -14.21
C ARG A 36 9.17 9.05 -13.22
N PHE A 37 8.88 8.76 -11.96
CA PHE A 37 8.74 9.72 -10.87
C PHE A 37 9.91 9.68 -9.88
N ALA A 38 10.98 8.93 -10.17
CA ALA A 38 12.12 8.79 -9.27
C ALA A 38 12.75 10.12 -8.82
N PRO A 39 12.89 11.17 -9.67
CA PRO A 39 13.37 12.48 -9.21
C PRO A 39 12.48 13.08 -8.12
N SER A 40 11.17 13.02 -8.28
CA SER A 40 10.20 13.54 -7.30
C SER A 40 10.22 12.72 -6.01
N LEU A 41 10.27 11.39 -6.11
CA LEU A 41 10.35 10.51 -4.94
C LEU A 41 11.59 10.80 -4.10
N ARG A 42 12.76 10.99 -4.74
CA ARG A 42 14.05 11.23 -4.06
C ARG A 42 14.13 12.57 -3.30
N ILE A 43 13.29 13.54 -3.64
CA ILE A 43 13.26 14.85 -2.96
C ILE A 43 12.02 15.02 -2.07
N ALA A 44 11.13 14.03 -2.03
CA ALA A 44 9.90 14.12 -1.27
C ALA A 44 10.18 14.19 0.24
N GLY A 45 9.48 15.09 0.94
CA GLY A 45 9.54 15.20 2.39
C GLY A 45 8.91 14.01 3.13
N ALA A 46 8.06 13.25 2.43
CA ALA A 46 7.52 11.96 2.81
C ALA A 46 7.03 11.22 1.56
N VAL A 47 7.13 9.90 1.56
CA VAL A 47 6.54 9.01 0.55
C VAL A 47 5.58 8.08 1.28
N ILE A 48 4.30 8.17 0.93
CA ILE A 48 3.25 7.33 1.50
C ILE A 48 2.83 6.32 0.44
N CYS A 49 2.87 5.04 0.77
CA CYS A 49 2.36 3.97 -0.09
C CYS A 49 1.45 3.04 0.69
N ASP A 50 0.52 2.40 -0.02
CA ASP A 50 -0.38 1.41 0.55
C ASP A 50 -0.08 0.01 -0.02
N CYS A 51 -0.66 -1.02 0.58
CA CYS A 51 -0.46 -2.39 0.12
C CYS A 51 -1.43 -2.81 -1.01
N ASN A 52 -2.14 -1.87 -1.63
CA ASN A 52 -2.96 -2.19 -2.81
C ASN A 52 -2.08 -2.59 -4.00
N ILE A 53 -0.89 -2.00 -4.14
CA ILE A 53 0.03 -2.26 -5.25
C ILE A 53 0.83 -3.56 -5.07
N THR A 54 1.52 -3.98 -6.14
CA THR A 54 2.28 -5.24 -6.16
C THR A 54 3.55 -5.18 -5.29
N PRO A 55 4.06 -6.33 -4.80
CA PRO A 55 5.33 -6.37 -4.05
C PRO A 55 6.51 -5.76 -4.82
N LEU A 56 6.57 -5.95 -6.15
CA LEU A 56 7.62 -5.36 -6.98
C LEU A 56 7.53 -3.83 -7.04
N ALA A 57 6.30 -3.29 -7.08
CA ALA A 57 6.06 -1.85 -7.05
C ALA A 57 6.44 -1.27 -5.67
N LEU A 58 6.06 -1.94 -4.59
CA LEU A 58 6.49 -1.59 -3.22
C LEU A 58 8.02 -1.55 -3.11
N GLN A 59 8.72 -2.55 -3.65
CA GLN A 59 10.18 -2.58 -3.66
C GLN A 59 10.77 -1.40 -4.43
N ALA A 60 10.24 -1.08 -5.61
CA ALA A 60 10.71 0.05 -6.42
C ALA A 60 10.54 1.39 -5.68
N ILE A 61 9.45 1.56 -4.93
CA ILE A 61 9.26 2.72 -4.05
C ILE A 61 10.30 2.69 -2.93
N ALA A 62 10.45 1.58 -2.22
CA ALA A 62 11.34 1.44 -1.06
C ALA A 62 12.82 1.68 -1.40
N THR A 63 13.26 1.34 -2.61
CA THR A 63 14.63 1.59 -3.08
C THR A 63 14.84 3.03 -3.56
N THR A 64 13.78 3.72 -3.96
CA THR A 64 13.86 5.06 -4.55
C THR A 64 13.59 6.16 -3.52
N ALA A 65 12.71 5.90 -2.56
CA ALA A 65 12.37 6.83 -1.50
C ALA A 65 13.59 7.12 -0.60
N PRO A 66 13.75 8.35 -0.11
CA PRO A 66 14.80 8.68 0.83
C PRO A 66 14.65 7.88 2.13
N ARG A 67 15.79 7.47 2.70
CA ARG A 67 15.80 6.84 4.04
C ARG A 67 15.09 7.72 5.06
N GLY A 68 14.28 7.10 5.92
CA GLY A 68 13.55 7.82 6.97
C GLY A 68 12.30 8.54 6.49
N ARG A 69 11.88 8.37 5.22
CA ARG A 69 10.74 9.09 4.62
C ARG A 69 9.59 8.20 4.16
N LEU A 70 9.69 6.89 4.33
CA LEU A 70 8.69 5.95 3.83
C LEU A 70 7.63 5.65 4.91
N TRP A 71 6.37 5.95 4.61
CA TRP A 71 5.20 5.54 5.37
C TRP A 71 4.48 4.41 4.61
N LEU A 72 4.24 3.29 5.28
CA LEU A 72 3.44 2.18 4.78
C LEU A 72 2.03 2.12 5.41
N GLU A 73 1.00 2.15 4.57
CA GLU A 73 -0.40 1.90 4.94
C GLU A 73 -0.79 0.44 4.62
N PRO A 74 -1.05 -0.42 5.63
CA PRO A 74 -1.25 -1.86 5.43
C PRO A 74 -2.51 -2.23 4.65
N THR A 75 -3.54 -1.37 4.61
CA THR A 75 -4.81 -1.52 3.85
C THR A 75 -5.74 -2.66 4.27
N SER A 76 -5.22 -3.88 4.41
CA SER A 76 -5.97 -5.03 4.91
C SER A 76 -5.02 -6.16 5.33
N MET A 77 -5.50 -7.07 6.17
CA MET A 77 -4.75 -8.27 6.61
C MET A 77 -4.14 -9.08 5.45
N ALA A 78 -4.86 -9.21 4.33
CA ALA A 78 -4.37 -9.99 3.20
C ALA A 78 -3.29 -9.23 2.40
N LYS A 79 -3.44 -7.91 2.29
CA LYS A 79 -2.58 -7.06 1.46
C LYS A 79 -1.29 -6.69 2.17
N CYS A 80 -1.33 -6.47 3.48
CA CYS A 80 -0.15 -6.03 4.25
C CYS A 80 1.06 -6.98 4.09
N ARG A 81 0.82 -8.29 3.91
CA ARG A 81 1.85 -9.30 3.63
C ARG A 81 2.68 -9.04 2.37
N ARG A 82 2.19 -8.22 1.44
CA ARG A 82 2.95 -7.80 0.24
C ARG A 82 4.15 -6.94 0.59
N ALA A 83 4.13 -6.27 1.75
CA ALA A 83 5.15 -5.34 2.17
C ALA A 83 6.26 -5.97 3.02
N THR A 84 6.18 -7.25 3.38
CA THR A 84 7.14 -7.91 4.28
C THR A 84 8.60 -7.70 3.86
N ALA A 85 8.89 -7.79 2.56
CA ALA A 85 10.25 -7.60 2.02
C ALA A 85 10.78 -6.16 2.15
N ILE A 86 9.90 -5.16 2.25
CA ILE A 86 10.28 -3.75 2.32
C ILE A 86 10.24 -3.17 3.73
N LEU A 87 9.77 -3.91 4.73
CA LEU A 87 9.69 -3.44 6.12
C LEU A 87 10.99 -2.80 6.64
N PRO A 88 12.21 -3.31 6.31
CA PRO A 88 13.46 -2.65 6.72
C PRO A 88 13.69 -1.24 6.15
N HIS A 89 12.94 -0.85 5.12
CA HIS A 89 12.98 0.48 4.50
C HIS A 89 11.89 1.42 5.05
N VAL A 90 10.87 0.86 5.70
CA VAL A 90 9.70 1.59 6.21
C VAL A 90 10.08 2.32 7.49
N THR A 91 9.71 3.60 7.57
CA THR A 91 9.95 4.46 8.73
C THR A 91 8.73 4.51 9.65
N VAL A 92 7.54 4.58 9.05
CA VAL A 92 6.25 4.60 9.75
C VAL A 92 5.35 3.54 9.14
N VAL A 93 4.67 2.78 9.98
CA VAL A 93 3.59 1.88 9.56
C VAL A 93 2.35 2.20 10.39
N SER A 94 1.17 2.17 9.77
CA SER A 94 -0.11 2.53 10.40
C SER A 94 -1.12 1.37 10.41
N PRO A 95 -0.81 0.22 11.03
CA PRO A 95 -1.73 -0.91 11.06
C PRO A 95 -2.84 -0.68 12.08
N ASN A 96 -4.03 -1.24 11.81
CA ASN A 96 -4.95 -1.62 12.89
C ASN A 96 -4.45 -2.89 13.61
N GLU A 97 -5.18 -3.34 14.64
CA GLU A 97 -4.79 -4.50 15.46
C GLU A 97 -4.60 -5.78 14.61
N ASP A 98 -5.58 -6.09 13.75
CA ASP A 98 -5.57 -7.27 12.89
C ASP A 98 -4.43 -7.24 11.86
N GLU A 99 -4.17 -6.08 11.27
CA GLU A 99 -3.08 -5.87 10.31
C GLU A 99 -1.71 -5.97 10.97
N LEU A 100 -1.57 -5.50 12.22
CA LEU A 100 -0.34 -5.61 12.98
C LEU A 100 0.01 -7.08 13.22
N HIS A 101 -1.00 -7.89 13.59
CA HIS A 101 -0.84 -9.34 13.71
C HIS A 101 -0.49 -10.02 12.37
N ALA A 102 -1.02 -9.52 11.26
CA ALA A 102 -0.72 -10.08 9.94
C ALA A 102 0.66 -9.65 9.37
N LEU A 103 1.24 -8.56 9.88
CA LEU A 103 2.57 -8.06 9.51
C LEU A 103 3.72 -8.72 10.30
N ALA A 104 3.44 -9.22 11.50
CA ALA A 104 4.42 -9.79 12.45
C ALA A 104 4.63 -11.30 12.29
#